data_AF-A0A1F2YR50-F1
#
_entry.id   AF-A0A1F2YR50-F1
#
_cell.length_a   1.000
_cell.length_b   1.000
_cell.length_c   1.000
_cell.angle_alpha   90.00
_cell.angle_beta   90.00
_cell.angle_gamma   90.00
#
_symmetry.space_group_name_H-M   'P 1'
#
loop_
_entity.id
_entity.type
_entity.pdbx_description
1 polymer ?
#
loop_
_entity_poly.entity_id
_entity_poly.type
_entity_poly.pdbx_seq_one_letter_code
_entity_poly.pdbx_strand_id
1 'polypeptide(L)'
;MTMPEITEGRHAGEFLHSEANGALSRDAIVLAAGNNLAAGAVLGRLAKDTVAAAKASGTGNGTITMAETPLGAAAEVGRYVLTCLSNSAAGSATAAFVGTAGTRGTMSAVTVGTGAQVGVYKVTFIEPAENLGAFSVEAPDGTNVGTGTVGTEFVGGGLTFTISDGETDFASGDQFTVTVAEASAGLGIFSVKSPEGLTLANLTAGEAYTSDHINLTVADGSADWVAGDIIHVDVSGSGKFTALAPAATNGSEIAAGILYAGVDASLADAPAVAVVRCAELNAAELGWPDAITDGQKAVALAQLSAINLIAR
;
A
#
# COMPACT_ATOMS: atom_id res chain seq x y z
N MET A 1 19.77 43.08 -37.57
CA MET A 1 20.56 41.83 -37.62
C MET A 1 20.99 41.58 -36.19
N THR A 2 20.26 40.74 -35.46
CA THR A 2 20.62 40.32 -34.10
C THR A 2 21.97 39.62 -34.19
N MET A 3 22.95 40.10 -33.43
CA MET A 3 24.27 39.50 -33.39
C MET A 3 24.13 38.07 -32.87
N PRO A 4 24.71 37.05 -33.52
CA PRO A 4 24.71 35.71 -32.96
C PRO A 4 25.41 35.77 -31.61
N GLU A 5 24.67 35.48 -30.55
CA GLU A 5 25.21 35.33 -29.20
C GLU A 5 25.90 33.97 -29.15
N ILE A 6 27.23 33.97 -28.98
CA ILE A 6 27.97 32.75 -28.71
C ILE A 6 27.89 32.55 -27.20
N THR A 7 26.96 31.70 -26.76
CA THR A 7 26.88 31.25 -25.38
C THR A 7 27.82 30.06 -25.21
N GLU A 8 28.88 30.24 -24.42
CA GLU A 8 29.74 29.13 -24.00
C GLU A 8 29.06 28.35 -22.88
N GLY A 9 28.99 27.02 -23.04
CA GLY A 9 28.43 26.12 -22.02
C GLY A 9 29.46 25.74 -20.97
N ARG A 10 29.00 25.11 -19.88
CA ARG A 10 29.88 24.61 -18.80
C ARG A 10 30.71 23.43 -19.30
N HIS A 11 32.02 23.51 -19.16
CA HIS A 11 32.95 22.46 -19.56
C HIS A 11 33.28 21.50 -18.42
N ALA A 12 33.88 20.37 -18.78
CA ALA A 12 34.20 19.31 -17.83
C ALA A 12 35.21 19.80 -16.76
N GLY A 13 34.83 19.67 -15.49
CA GLY A 13 35.69 19.98 -14.36
C GLY A 13 35.93 21.46 -14.04
N GLU A 14 35.27 22.42 -14.68
CA GLU A 14 35.45 23.86 -14.41
C GLU A 14 35.09 24.26 -12.98
N PHE A 15 34.16 23.53 -12.39
CA PHE A 15 33.70 23.70 -11.01
C PHE A 15 34.72 23.19 -9.97
N LEU A 16 35.81 22.54 -10.39
CA LEU A 16 36.77 21.90 -9.50
C LEU A 16 37.91 22.86 -9.13
N HIS A 17 38.04 23.17 -7.85
CA HIS A 17 39.17 23.95 -7.33
C HIS A 17 40.38 23.04 -7.03
N SER A 18 40.12 21.91 -6.36
CA SER A 18 41.14 20.88 -6.12
C SER A 18 40.49 19.50 -5.92
N GLU A 19 41.24 18.44 -6.20
CA GLU A 19 40.83 17.06 -5.93
C GLU A 19 41.98 16.26 -5.31
N ALA A 20 41.64 15.14 -4.67
CA ALA A 20 42.62 14.22 -4.12
C ALA A 20 43.45 13.57 -5.24
N ASN A 21 44.68 13.18 -4.90
CA ASN A 21 45.63 12.66 -5.86
C ASN A 21 45.08 11.46 -6.67
N GLY A 22 45.26 11.50 -8.00
CA GLY A 22 44.80 10.46 -8.91
C GLY A 22 43.28 10.46 -9.13
N ALA A 23 42.68 9.27 -9.17
CA ALA A 23 41.24 9.08 -9.40
C ALA A 23 40.45 8.86 -8.09
N LEU A 24 40.99 9.26 -6.94
CA LEU A 24 40.38 8.94 -5.63
C LEU A 24 39.08 9.72 -5.37
N SER A 25 38.93 10.90 -5.96
CA SER A 25 37.76 11.77 -5.78
C SER A 25 36.61 11.45 -6.74
N ARG A 26 36.92 10.78 -7.86
CA ARG A 26 35.99 10.51 -8.95
C ARG A 26 35.57 9.05 -8.95
N ASP A 27 34.34 8.79 -9.34
CA ASP A 27 33.85 7.41 -9.52
C ASP A 27 33.02 7.28 -10.80
N ALA A 28 33.04 6.08 -11.36
CA ALA A 28 32.17 5.72 -12.46
C ALA A 28 30.76 5.48 -11.91
N ILE A 29 29.80 6.22 -12.45
CA ILE A 29 28.39 6.15 -12.05
C ILE A 29 27.52 5.86 -13.27
N VAL A 30 26.26 5.53 -13.00
CA VAL A 30 25.22 5.46 -14.02
C VAL A 30 24.25 6.61 -13.75
N LEU A 31 24.08 7.48 -14.75
CA LEU A 31 23.04 8.51 -14.74
C LEU A 31 21.74 7.88 -15.24
N ALA A 32 20.67 8.01 -14.45
CA ALA A 32 19.37 7.45 -14.76
C ALA A 32 18.73 8.11 -15.99
N ALA A 33 17.98 7.34 -16.76
CA ALA A 33 17.24 7.82 -17.92
C ALA A 33 16.35 9.05 -17.60
N GLY A 34 16.17 9.93 -18.58
CA GLY A 34 15.38 11.17 -18.45
C GLY A 34 16.18 12.40 -17.97
N ASN A 35 17.50 12.26 -17.80
CA ASN A 35 18.38 13.35 -17.39
C ASN A 35 19.25 13.83 -18.56
N ASN A 36 19.29 15.14 -18.81
CA ASN A 36 20.28 15.77 -19.69
C ASN A 36 21.00 16.86 -18.91
N LEU A 37 22.16 16.52 -18.35
CA LEU A 37 22.82 17.36 -17.35
C LEU A 37 24.15 17.88 -17.88
N ALA A 38 24.39 19.18 -17.67
CA ALA A 38 25.68 19.80 -17.93
C ALA A 38 26.72 19.41 -16.87
N ALA A 39 28.00 19.57 -17.20
CA ALA A 39 29.09 19.40 -16.25
C ALA A 39 28.84 20.24 -14.99
N GLY A 40 29.21 19.71 -13.83
CA GLY A 40 29.06 20.34 -12.53
C GLY A 40 27.63 20.40 -11.98
N ALA A 41 26.68 19.65 -12.53
CA ALA A 41 25.34 19.50 -11.96
C ALA A 41 25.40 18.76 -10.60
N VAL A 42 24.62 19.21 -9.62
CA VAL A 42 24.48 18.55 -8.32
C VAL A 42 23.56 17.33 -8.46
N LEU A 43 24.05 16.17 -8.05
CA LEU A 43 23.37 14.89 -8.21
C LEU A 43 22.85 14.37 -6.88
N GLY A 44 21.69 13.73 -6.93
CA GLY A 44 21.19 12.83 -5.89
C GLY A 44 21.35 11.37 -6.30
N ARG A 45 21.31 10.45 -5.33
CA ARG A 45 21.41 9.01 -5.59
C ARG A 45 20.09 8.32 -5.27
N LEU A 46 19.59 7.53 -6.21
CA LEU A 46 18.34 6.78 -6.08
C LEU A 46 18.54 5.60 -5.11
N ALA A 47 18.19 5.85 -3.84
CA ALA A 47 18.15 4.83 -2.80
C ALA A 47 16.91 3.95 -2.92
N LYS A 48 15.83 4.48 -3.52
CA LYS A 48 14.58 3.79 -3.84
C LYS A 48 14.23 4.15 -5.28
N ASP A 49 13.81 3.18 -6.08
CA ASP A 49 13.58 3.42 -7.51
C ASP A 49 12.43 2.56 -8.04
N THR A 50 12.69 1.28 -8.25
CA THR A 50 11.70 0.39 -8.87
C THR A 50 10.82 -0.27 -7.81
N VAL A 51 9.51 -0.19 -8.05
CA VAL A 51 8.49 -0.93 -7.29
C VAL A 51 7.80 -1.89 -8.24
N ALA A 52 7.76 -3.16 -7.88
CA ALA A 52 7.04 -4.18 -8.62
C ALA A 52 6.17 -4.97 -7.66
N ALA A 53 4.89 -5.12 -7.99
CA ALA A 53 3.97 -5.95 -7.24
C ALA A 53 3.50 -7.12 -8.08
N ALA A 54 3.45 -8.29 -7.46
CA ALA A 54 2.92 -9.49 -8.08
C ALA A 54 2.26 -10.38 -7.04
N LYS A 55 1.22 -11.09 -7.47
CA LYS A 55 0.70 -12.21 -6.70
C LYS A 55 1.83 -13.22 -6.49
N ALA A 56 2.04 -13.59 -5.23
CA ALA A 56 3.05 -14.57 -4.84
C ALA A 56 2.45 -15.98 -4.68
N SER A 57 1.22 -16.07 -4.15
CA SER A 57 0.52 -17.34 -3.94
C SER A 57 -1.00 -17.14 -3.91
N GLY A 58 -1.76 -18.23 -3.84
CA GLY A 58 -3.21 -18.18 -3.62
C GLY A 58 -4.08 -18.39 -4.84
N THR A 59 -5.40 -18.22 -4.70
CA THR A 59 -6.36 -18.37 -5.82
C THR A 59 -6.77 -17.06 -6.45
N GLY A 60 -6.78 -15.95 -5.70
CA GLY A 60 -7.23 -14.65 -6.19
C GLY A 60 -6.43 -14.16 -7.40
N ASN A 61 -7.09 -13.60 -8.41
CA ASN A 61 -6.43 -13.20 -9.67
C ASN A 61 -6.67 -11.72 -10.04
N GLY A 62 -6.95 -10.90 -9.03
CA GLY A 62 -7.11 -9.47 -9.19
C GLY A 62 -5.86 -8.76 -9.71
N THR A 63 -6.07 -7.60 -10.34
CA THR A 63 -4.97 -6.79 -10.86
C THR A 63 -4.37 -5.90 -9.77
N ILE A 64 -3.05 -5.72 -9.80
CA ILE A 64 -2.35 -4.84 -8.86
C ILE A 64 -1.80 -3.65 -9.64
N THR A 65 -2.25 -2.45 -9.30
CA THR A 65 -1.86 -1.21 -9.98
C THR A 65 -1.11 -0.33 -8.99
N MET A 66 0.11 0.09 -9.36
CA MET A 66 0.86 1.05 -8.56
C MET A 66 0.26 2.46 -8.71
N ALA A 67 0.28 3.24 -7.64
CA ALA A 67 -0.06 4.67 -7.75
C ALA A 67 0.99 5.42 -8.60
N GLU A 68 0.66 6.62 -9.08
CA GLU A 68 1.61 7.49 -9.78
C GLU A 68 2.84 7.81 -8.92
N THR A 69 2.65 7.91 -7.60
CA THR A 69 3.70 8.06 -6.58
C THR A 69 3.73 6.84 -5.65
N PRO A 70 4.32 5.72 -6.09
CA PRO A 70 4.21 4.44 -5.38
C PRO A 70 5.01 4.38 -4.07
N LEU A 71 5.96 5.30 -3.86
CA LEU A 71 6.87 5.32 -2.71
C LEU A 71 6.66 6.57 -1.87
N GLY A 72 6.31 6.38 -0.60
CA GLY A 72 6.30 7.44 0.41
C GLY A 72 7.65 7.63 1.11
N ALA A 73 7.72 8.61 2.01
CA ALA A 73 8.93 8.96 2.75
C ALA A 73 9.47 7.82 3.62
N ALA A 74 8.58 7.08 4.26
CA ALA A 74 8.91 5.94 5.13
C ALA A 74 9.11 4.62 4.35
N ALA A 75 9.02 4.64 3.01
CA ALA A 75 9.23 3.44 2.21
C ALA A 75 10.61 2.82 2.44
N GLU A 76 10.65 1.58 2.89
CA GLU A 76 11.83 0.72 3.01
C GLU A 76 12.13 0.00 1.69
N VAL A 77 13.42 -0.20 1.41
CA VAL A 77 13.87 -1.09 0.32
C VAL A 77 13.76 -2.54 0.82
N GLY A 78 13.13 -3.39 0.02
CA GLY A 78 12.89 -4.78 0.36
C GLY A 78 11.49 -5.24 -0.03
N ARG A 79 11.10 -6.39 0.50
CA ARG A 79 9.80 -6.99 0.19
C ARG A 79 8.76 -6.64 1.25
N TYR A 80 7.69 -6.00 0.80
CA TYR A 80 6.44 -5.92 1.54
C TYR A 80 5.61 -7.16 1.27
N VAL A 81 5.00 -7.69 2.33
CA VAL A 81 4.15 -8.87 2.26
C VAL A 81 2.73 -8.45 2.58
N LEU A 82 1.85 -8.60 1.61
CA LEU A 82 0.42 -8.41 1.76
C LEU A 82 -0.20 -9.79 1.89
N THR A 83 -0.89 -10.05 2.99
CA THR A 83 -1.59 -11.31 3.23
C THR A 83 -3.07 -11.03 3.33
N CYS A 84 -3.86 -11.63 2.45
CA CYS A 84 -5.31 -11.57 2.54
C CYS A 84 -5.72 -12.19 3.87
N LEU A 85 -6.28 -11.39 4.76
CA LEU A 85 -6.76 -11.84 6.06
C LEU A 85 -8.07 -12.60 5.89
N SER A 86 -8.91 -12.14 4.96
CA SER A 86 -10.17 -12.75 4.57
C SER A 86 -10.92 -11.90 3.53
N ASN A 87 -11.95 -12.49 2.95
CA ASN A 87 -13.05 -11.81 2.25
C ASN A 87 -14.19 -11.41 3.22
N SER A 88 -13.91 -11.24 4.53
CA SER A 88 -14.89 -11.22 5.66
C SER A 88 -15.90 -10.05 5.69
N ALA A 89 -16.48 -9.65 4.57
CA ALA A 89 -17.80 -9.04 4.60
C ALA A 89 -18.85 -10.17 4.66
N ALA A 90 -19.66 -10.15 5.73
CA ALA A 90 -20.85 -10.97 5.80
C ALA A 90 -21.80 -10.60 4.65
N GLY A 91 -22.21 -11.60 3.87
CA GLY A 91 -23.02 -11.46 2.66
C GLY A 91 -24.51 -11.60 2.95
N SER A 92 -25.21 -12.38 2.12
CA SER A 92 -26.62 -12.71 2.37
C SER A 92 -26.76 -13.78 3.45
N ALA A 93 -27.85 -13.71 4.20
CA ALA A 93 -28.21 -14.73 5.17
C ALA A 93 -29.44 -15.51 4.69
N THR A 94 -29.37 -16.84 4.82
CA THR A 94 -30.50 -17.73 4.55
C THR A 94 -30.85 -18.49 5.82
N ALA A 95 -32.13 -18.48 6.17
CA ALA A 95 -32.65 -19.19 7.33
C ALA A 95 -33.30 -20.51 6.90
N ALA A 96 -33.03 -21.57 7.65
CA ALA A 96 -33.67 -22.87 7.47
C ALA A 96 -34.08 -23.43 8.83
N PHE A 97 -35.29 -23.98 8.92
CA PHE A 97 -35.72 -24.71 10.11
C PHE A 97 -35.02 -26.06 10.17
N VAL A 98 -34.55 -26.45 11.36
CA VAL A 98 -33.90 -27.74 11.59
C VAL A 98 -34.98 -28.78 11.91
N GLY A 99 -35.40 -29.52 10.88
CA GLY A 99 -36.43 -30.55 11.01
C GLY A 99 -37.49 -30.44 9.91
N THR A 100 -38.67 -31.02 10.16
CA THR A 100 -39.79 -30.89 9.22
C THR A 100 -40.51 -29.58 9.49
N ALA A 101 -40.36 -28.60 8.59
CA ALA A 101 -40.88 -27.23 8.75
C ALA A 101 -42.39 -27.16 9.03
N GLY A 102 -43.17 -28.13 8.51
CA GLY A 102 -44.59 -28.31 8.83
C GLY A 102 -45.38 -27.00 8.87
N THR A 103 -46.20 -26.85 9.90
CA THR A 103 -47.02 -25.66 10.22
C THR A 103 -46.45 -24.86 11.40
N ARG A 104 -45.15 -24.99 11.71
CA ARG A 104 -44.55 -24.51 12.97
C ARG A 104 -44.13 -23.04 13.02
N GLY A 105 -44.25 -22.31 11.91
CA GLY A 105 -43.90 -20.90 11.81
C GLY A 105 -42.77 -20.63 10.81
N THR A 106 -42.50 -19.35 10.53
CA THR A 106 -41.51 -18.93 9.52
C THR A 106 -40.61 -17.83 10.04
N MET A 107 -39.33 -17.85 9.64
CA MET A 107 -38.44 -16.71 9.82
C MET A 107 -38.55 -15.78 8.60
N SER A 108 -38.58 -14.46 8.83
CA SER A 108 -38.51 -13.47 7.77
C SER A 108 -37.15 -13.52 7.06
N ALA A 109 -37.01 -12.77 5.96
CA ALA A 109 -35.70 -12.57 5.34
C ALA A 109 -34.72 -11.99 6.38
N VAL A 110 -33.57 -12.64 6.54
CA VAL A 110 -32.54 -12.21 7.49
C VAL A 110 -31.71 -11.12 6.82
N THR A 111 -31.67 -9.96 7.47
CA THR A 111 -30.82 -8.84 7.05
C THR A 111 -29.50 -8.89 7.81
N VAL A 112 -28.40 -8.72 7.08
CA VAL A 112 -27.04 -8.73 7.60
C VAL A 112 -26.54 -7.29 7.68
N GLY A 113 -26.24 -6.84 8.89
CA GLY A 113 -25.71 -5.53 9.22
C GLY A 113 -24.25 -5.58 9.68
N THR A 114 -23.74 -4.45 10.13
CA THR A 114 -22.37 -4.34 10.64
C THR A 114 -22.18 -5.20 11.89
N GLY A 115 -21.11 -6.00 11.92
CA GLY A 115 -20.78 -6.88 13.04
C GLY A 115 -21.30 -8.33 12.91
N ALA A 116 -21.95 -8.69 11.80
CA ALA A 116 -22.29 -10.08 11.50
C ALA A 116 -21.03 -10.88 11.14
N GLN A 117 -20.93 -12.07 11.71
CA GLN A 117 -19.90 -13.06 11.41
C GLN A 117 -20.36 -13.94 10.24
N VAL A 118 -19.44 -14.36 9.39
CA VAL A 118 -19.71 -15.38 8.38
C VAL A 118 -19.82 -16.74 9.08
N GLY A 119 -20.80 -17.56 8.67
CA GLY A 119 -20.98 -18.91 9.20
C GLY A 119 -22.41 -19.21 9.61
N VAL A 120 -22.58 -20.29 10.37
CA VAL A 120 -23.89 -20.77 10.81
C VAL A 120 -24.20 -20.27 12.22
N TYR A 121 -25.22 -19.42 12.33
CA TYR A 121 -25.84 -19.05 13.60
C TYR A 121 -26.89 -20.09 13.97
N LYS A 122 -26.94 -20.44 15.25
CA LYS A 122 -27.97 -21.34 15.79
C LYS A 122 -28.98 -20.53 16.57
N VAL A 123 -30.24 -20.60 16.17
CA VAL A 123 -31.36 -20.06 16.93
C VAL A 123 -32.05 -21.21 17.64
N THR A 124 -32.04 -21.23 18.97
CA THR A 124 -32.61 -22.31 19.78
C THR A 124 -33.74 -21.77 20.64
N PHE A 125 -34.93 -22.38 20.56
CA PHE A 125 -36.06 -22.03 21.41
C PHE A 125 -35.85 -22.58 22.84
N ILE A 126 -35.95 -21.70 23.84
CA ILE A 126 -35.65 -22.02 25.25
C ILE A 126 -36.96 -22.24 26.02
N GLU A 127 -37.92 -21.35 25.88
CA GLU A 127 -39.20 -21.39 26.61
C GLU A 127 -40.37 -21.33 25.62
N PRO A 128 -41.09 -22.44 25.44
CA PRO A 128 -42.30 -22.46 24.62
C PRO A 128 -43.46 -21.81 25.39
N ALA A 129 -44.18 -20.88 24.74
CA ALA A 129 -45.40 -20.29 25.27
C ALA A 129 -46.52 -20.47 24.22
N GLU A 130 -47.79 -20.52 24.64
CA GLU A 130 -48.90 -20.58 23.68
C GLU A 130 -48.88 -19.31 22.81
N ASN A 131 -48.76 -19.48 21.49
CA ASN A 131 -48.69 -18.40 20.50
C ASN A 131 -47.48 -17.45 20.62
N LEU A 132 -46.43 -17.81 21.38
CA LEU A 132 -45.22 -17.01 21.63
C LEU A 132 -44.02 -17.91 22.01
N GLY A 133 -42.86 -17.34 22.27
CA GLY A 133 -41.74 -18.11 22.82
C GLY A 133 -40.45 -17.30 22.91
N ALA A 134 -39.56 -17.71 23.80
CA ALA A 134 -38.22 -17.12 23.90
C ALA A 134 -37.21 -17.99 23.13
N PHE A 135 -36.32 -17.35 22.37
CA PHE A 135 -35.22 -18.00 21.69
C PHE A 135 -33.88 -17.35 22.04
N SER A 136 -32.81 -18.12 21.95
CA SER A 136 -31.42 -17.65 21.99
C SER A 136 -30.79 -17.75 20.63
N VAL A 137 -29.87 -16.83 20.33
CA VAL A 137 -29.07 -16.84 19.10
C VAL A 137 -27.62 -17.02 19.50
N GLU A 138 -26.98 -18.08 19.01
CA GLU A 138 -25.56 -18.38 19.17
C GLU A 138 -24.83 -18.08 17.85
N ALA A 139 -23.72 -17.36 17.93
CA ALA A 139 -22.85 -17.01 16.80
C ALA A 139 -21.98 -18.21 16.36
N PRO A 140 -21.42 -18.18 15.14
CA PRO A 140 -20.51 -19.21 14.66
C PRO A 140 -19.30 -19.47 15.57
N ASP A 141 -18.85 -18.48 16.34
CA ASP A 141 -17.76 -18.61 17.32
C ASP A 141 -18.19 -19.21 18.68
N GLY A 142 -19.47 -19.55 18.84
CA GLY A 142 -20.06 -20.10 20.07
C GLY A 142 -20.49 -19.05 21.09
N THR A 143 -20.35 -17.75 20.79
CA THR A 143 -20.81 -16.67 21.68
C THR A 143 -22.32 -16.51 21.58
N ASN A 144 -23.00 -16.40 22.71
CA ASN A 144 -24.43 -16.07 22.71
C ASN A 144 -24.62 -14.58 22.35
N VAL A 145 -25.26 -14.34 21.22
CA VAL A 145 -25.41 -13.02 20.58
C VAL A 145 -26.57 -12.22 21.19
N GLY A 146 -27.53 -12.94 21.79
CA GLY A 146 -28.67 -12.37 22.46
C GLY A 146 -29.83 -13.34 22.58
N THR A 147 -30.92 -12.87 23.19
CA THR A 147 -32.20 -13.58 23.26
C THR A 147 -33.28 -12.73 22.61
N GLY A 148 -34.25 -13.37 21.95
CA GLY A 148 -35.40 -12.70 21.33
C GLY A 148 -36.71 -13.39 21.67
N THR A 149 -37.81 -12.74 21.30
CA THR A 149 -39.18 -13.24 21.50
C THR A 149 -39.86 -13.44 20.14
N VAL A 150 -40.56 -14.56 19.96
CA VAL A 150 -41.36 -14.83 18.76
C VAL A 150 -42.38 -13.70 18.55
N GLY A 151 -42.56 -13.27 17.30
CA GLY A 151 -43.40 -12.14 16.91
C GLY A 151 -42.75 -10.76 17.07
N THR A 152 -41.54 -10.68 17.64
CA THR A 152 -40.78 -9.41 17.78
C THR A 152 -39.52 -9.42 16.92
N GLU A 153 -39.12 -8.24 16.45
CA GLU A 153 -37.87 -8.09 15.69
C GLU A 153 -36.67 -8.32 16.62
N PHE A 154 -35.80 -9.22 16.21
CA PHE A 154 -34.51 -9.45 16.86
C PHE A 154 -33.45 -8.61 16.15
N VAL A 155 -32.64 -7.89 16.94
CA VAL A 155 -31.45 -7.17 16.47
C VAL A 155 -30.28 -7.55 17.39
N GLY A 156 -29.31 -8.28 16.87
CA GLY A 156 -28.17 -8.75 17.67
C GLY A 156 -27.05 -9.33 16.82
N GLY A 157 -25.80 -8.97 17.16
CA GLY A 157 -24.57 -9.39 16.45
C GLY A 157 -24.63 -9.29 14.94
N GLY A 158 -25.15 -8.15 14.46
CA GLY A 158 -25.27 -7.84 13.05
C GLY A 158 -26.38 -8.56 12.30
N LEU A 159 -27.28 -9.29 12.97
CA LEU A 159 -28.45 -9.89 12.33
C LEU A 159 -29.73 -9.16 12.72
N THR A 160 -30.59 -8.92 11.73
CA THR A 160 -31.96 -8.44 11.93
C THR A 160 -32.95 -9.39 11.26
N PHE A 161 -33.88 -9.95 12.03
CA PHE A 161 -34.95 -10.81 11.53
C PHE A 161 -36.12 -10.90 12.52
N THR A 162 -37.25 -11.43 12.06
CA THR A 162 -38.43 -11.72 12.88
C THR A 162 -38.84 -13.18 12.69
N ILE A 163 -39.19 -13.87 13.77
CA ILE A 163 -39.79 -15.21 13.72
C ILE A 163 -41.30 -15.05 13.92
N SER A 164 -42.08 -15.50 12.95
CA SER A 164 -43.53 -15.58 13.04
C SER A 164 -43.95 -16.97 13.47
N ASP A 165 -44.93 -17.02 14.36
CA ASP A 165 -45.51 -18.27 14.83
C ASP A 165 -46.39 -18.93 13.77
N GLY A 166 -46.53 -20.25 13.87
CA GLY A 166 -47.37 -21.05 12.98
C GLY A 166 -48.62 -21.60 13.66
N GLU A 167 -49.32 -22.52 13.02
CA GLU A 167 -50.47 -23.23 13.65
C GLU A 167 -50.01 -24.23 14.72
N THR A 168 -48.73 -24.62 14.72
CA THR A 168 -48.15 -25.54 15.70
C THR A 168 -47.06 -24.83 16.46
N ASP A 169 -47.22 -24.68 17.78
CA ASP A 169 -46.27 -23.95 18.61
C ASP A 169 -44.86 -24.57 18.54
N PHE A 170 -43.85 -23.69 18.61
CA PHE A 170 -42.45 -24.10 18.77
C PHE A 170 -42.25 -24.81 20.12
N ALA A 171 -41.51 -25.92 20.13
CA ALA A 171 -41.14 -26.64 21.34
C ALA A 171 -39.74 -26.23 21.83
N SER A 172 -39.46 -26.43 23.12
CA SER A 172 -38.10 -26.23 23.66
C SER A 172 -37.11 -27.15 22.94
N GLY A 173 -36.01 -26.58 22.45
CA GLY A 173 -34.98 -27.30 21.69
C GLY A 173 -35.20 -27.32 20.16
N ASP A 174 -36.34 -26.83 19.66
CA ASP A 174 -36.52 -26.55 18.23
C ASP A 174 -35.47 -25.51 17.78
N GLN A 175 -35.07 -25.60 16.50
CA GLN A 175 -33.96 -24.79 16.00
C GLN A 175 -34.19 -24.23 14.61
N PHE A 176 -33.70 -23.01 14.39
CA PHE A 176 -33.38 -22.49 13.06
C PHE A 176 -31.86 -22.39 12.91
N THR A 177 -31.35 -22.77 11.74
CA THR A 177 -30.00 -22.42 11.31
C THR A 177 -30.08 -21.22 10.40
N VAL A 178 -29.38 -20.15 10.74
CA VAL A 178 -29.18 -19.00 9.87
C VAL A 178 -27.77 -19.09 9.31
N THR A 179 -27.66 -19.40 8.03
CA THR A 179 -26.37 -19.46 7.34
C THR A 179 -26.11 -18.10 6.71
N VAL A 180 -25.15 -17.38 7.29
CA VAL A 180 -24.60 -16.16 6.71
C VAL A 180 -23.51 -16.57 5.74
N ALA A 181 -23.79 -16.42 4.45
CA ALA A 181 -22.82 -16.67 3.41
C ALA A 181 -21.77 -15.55 3.38
N GLU A 182 -20.60 -15.86 2.83
CA GLU A 182 -19.64 -14.83 2.46
C GLU A 182 -20.25 -13.93 1.39
N ALA A 183 -19.95 -12.63 1.44
CA ALA A 183 -20.33 -11.74 0.36
C ALA A 183 -19.61 -12.18 -0.92
N SER A 184 -20.37 -12.54 -1.96
CA SER A 184 -19.88 -12.77 -3.33
C SER A 184 -19.31 -11.49 -4.01
N ALA A 185 -18.99 -10.46 -3.23
CA ALA A 185 -18.51 -9.14 -3.64
C ALA A 185 -17.57 -8.50 -2.58
N GLY A 186 -17.12 -9.25 -1.57
CA GLY A 186 -16.26 -8.74 -0.51
C GLY A 186 -14.82 -8.62 -1.00
N LEU A 187 -14.45 -7.44 -1.50
CA LEU A 187 -13.08 -7.06 -1.80
C LEU A 187 -12.17 -7.41 -0.61
N GLY A 188 -11.26 -8.38 -0.78
CA GLY A 188 -10.45 -8.92 0.32
C GLY A 188 -9.68 -7.84 1.09
N ILE A 189 -9.57 -8.02 2.42
CA ILE A 189 -8.75 -7.16 3.27
C ILE A 189 -7.37 -7.80 3.41
N PHE A 190 -6.32 -7.04 3.11
CA PHE A 190 -4.94 -7.46 3.20
C PHE A 190 -4.26 -6.81 4.40
N SER A 191 -3.65 -7.62 5.28
CA SER A 191 -2.64 -7.11 6.19
C SER A 191 -1.39 -6.75 5.40
N VAL A 192 -0.84 -5.57 5.63
CA VAL A 192 0.40 -5.12 4.97
C VAL A 192 1.54 -5.16 5.97
N LYS A 193 2.63 -5.85 5.65
CA LYS A 193 3.85 -5.89 6.47
C LYS A 193 5.03 -5.31 5.71
N SER A 194 5.81 -4.46 6.38
CA SER A 194 7.05 -3.90 5.85
C SER A 194 8.19 -4.94 5.83
N PRO A 195 9.25 -4.70 5.05
CA PRO A 195 10.47 -5.51 5.07
C PRO A 195 11.08 -5.69 6.47
N GLU A 196 11.01 -4.66 7.32
CA GLU A 196 11.48 -4.71 8.72
C GLU A 196 10.48 -5.39 9.67
N GLY A 197 9.32 -5.83 9.16
CA GLY A 197 8.31 -6.57 9.91
C GLY A 197 7.25 -5.69 10.60
N LEU A 198 7.24 -4.37 10.33
CA LEU A 198 6.22 -3.46 10.84
C LEU A 198 4.87 -3.76 10.18
N THR A 199 3.82 -3.92 10.98
CA THR A 199 2.44 -4.02 10.48
C THR A 199 1.90 -2.63 10.17
N LEU A 200 1.57 -2.37 8.91
CA LEU A 200 0.97 -1.13 8.46
C LEU A 200 -0.56 -1.23 8.50
N ALA A 201 -1.24 -0.13 8.18
CA ALA A 201 -2.69 -0.13 8.01
C ALA A 201 -3.10 -1.18 6.97
N ASN A 202 -4.26 -1.82 7.19
CA ASN A 202 -4.78 -2.81 6.26
C ASN A 202 -5.15 -2.16 4.92
N LEU A 203 -4.94 -2.89 3.84
CA LEU A 203 -5.38 -2.53 2.50
C LEU A 203 -6.73 -3.20 2.25
N THR A 204 -7.72 -2.42 1.81
CA THR A 204 -8.99 -2.96 1.31
C THR A 204 -8.89 -3.05 -0.21
N ALA A 205 -9.12 -4.22 -0.80
CA ALA A 205 -9.14 -4.33 -2.26
C ALA A 205 -10.22 -3.40 -2.86
N GLY A 206 -10.04 -3.00 -4.12
CA GLY A 206 -10.86 -2.03 -4.84
C GLY A 206 -10.66 -0.57 -4.43
N GLU A 207 -10.10 -0.30 -3.25
CA GLU A 207 -9.80 1.04 -2.76
C GLU A 207 -8.31 1.39 -2.95
N ALA A 208 -8.02 2.69 -3.07
CA ALA A 208 -6.64 3.17 -3.13
C ALA A 208 -5.98 3.04 -1.74
N TYR A 209 -4.93 2.23 -1.65
CA TYR A 209 -4.10 2.17 -0.46
C TYR A 209 -3.10 3.32 -0.49
N THR A 210 -3.27 4.25 0.44
CA THR A 210 -2.39 5.41 0.63
C THR A 210 -1.70 5.30 1.98
N SER A 211 -0.37 5.34 1.98
CA SER A 211 0.50 5.19 3.14
C SER A 211 1.80 5.98 2.95
N ASP A 212 2.49 6.27 4.05
CA ASP A 212 3.85 6.82 4.01
C ASP A 212 4.89 5.80 3.53
N HIS A 213 4.52 4.52 3.37
CA HIS A 213 5.36 3.46 2.82
C HIS A 213 5.09 3.22 1.32
N ILE A 214 4.12 2.36 0.98
CA ILE A 214 3.80 1.99 -0.40
C ILE A 214 2.37 2.41 -0.75
N ASN A 215 2.17 2.83 -2.00
CA ASN A 215 0.87 3.27 -2.52
C ASN A 215 0.47 2.45 -3.74
N LEU A 216 -0.67 1.75 -3.67
CA LEU A 216 -1.17 0.89 -4.73
C LEU A 216 -2.68 0.64 -4.61
N THR A 217 -3.26 0.04 -5.64
CA THR A 217 -4.62 -0.49 -5.63
C THR A 217 -4.57 -1.96 -6.00
N VAL A 218 -5.17 -2.82 -5.17
CA VAL A 218 -5.42 -4.22 -5.51
C VAL A 218 -6.88 -4.30 -5.94
N ALA A 219 -7.14 -4.52 -7.22
CA ALA A 219 -8.49 -4.75 -7.71
C ALA A 219 -8.89 -6.22 -7.55
N ASP A 220 -10.16 -6.49 -7.79
CA ASP A 220 -10.66 -7.85 -7.87
C ASP A 220 -10.45 -8.45 -9.27
N GLY A 221 -10.52 -9.77 -9.34
CA GLY A 221 -10.45 -10.53 -10.58
C GLY A 221 -11.66 -11.44 -10.75
N SER A 222 -11.56 -12.42 -11.64
CA SER A 222 -12.61 -13.43 -11.80
C SER A 222 -12.59 -14.49 -10.69
N ALA A 223 -11.46 -14.64 -10.02
CA ALA A 223 -11.25 -15.49 -8.86
C ALA A 223 -10.95 -14.59 -7.68
N ASP A 224 -11.75 -14.75 -6.64
CA ASP A 224 -11.70 -13.90 -5.45
C ASP A 224 -10.43 -14.15 -4.65
N TRP A 225 -9.96 -13.09 -3.99
CA TRP A 225 -8.91 -13.17 -2.99
C TRP A 225 -9.41 -13.92 -1.76
N VAL A 226 -8.74 -15.02 -1.40
CA VAL A 226 -9.11 -15.82 -0.22
C VAL A 226 -8.13 -15.64 0.92
N ALA A 227 -8.55 -15.95 2.14
CA ALA A 227 -7.68 -15.87 3.31
C ALA A 227 -6.40 -16.70 3.10
N GLY A 228 -5.25 -16.07 3.34
CA GLY A 228 -3.93 -16.65 3.12
C GLY A 228 -3.32 -16.40 1.74
N ASP A 229 -4.05 -15.79 0.79
CA ASP A 229 -3.46 -15.32 -0.47
C ASP A 229 -2.38 -14.26 -0.20
N ILE A 230 -1.27 -14.33 -0.94
CA ILE A 230 -0.12 -13.46 -0.71
C ILE A 230 0.19 -12.65 -1.97
N ILE A 231 0.38 -11.35 -1.77
CA ILE A 231 0.96 -10.43 -2.76
C ILE A 231 2.31 -9.97 -2.23
N HIS A 232 3.34 -10.04 -3.07
CA HIS A 232 4.63 -9.41 -2.79
C HIS A 232 4.71 -8.08 -3.51
N VAL A 233 5.18 -7.06 -2.79
CA VAL A 233 5.58 -5.79 -3.38
C VAL A 233 7.07 -5.61 -3.10
N ASP A 234 7.89 -5.78 -4.12
CA ASP A 234 9.34 -5.64 -4.04
C ASP A 234 9.72 -4.20 -4.39
N VAL A 235 10.31 -3.50 -3.41
CA VAL A 235 10.91 -2.17 -3.57
C VAL A 235 12.42 -2.35 -3.66
N SER A 236 13.03 -1.78 -4.70
CA SER A 236 14.48 -1.84 -4.92
C SER A 236 15.08 -0.45 -5.11
N GLY A 237 16.32 -0.27 -4.66
CA GLY A 237 17.15 0.89 -4.97
C GLY A 237 18.07 0.56 -6.14
N SER A 238 18.08 1.40 -7.17
CA SER A 238 18.99 1.19 -8.31
C SER A 238 20.41 1.66 -8.02
N GLY A 239 20.60 2.56 -7.04
CA GLY A 239 21.89 3.17 -6.74
C GLY A 239 22.40 4.10 -7.85
N LYS A 240 21.60 4.32 -8.90
CA LYS A 240 21.89 5.25 -9.99
C LYS A 240 21.81 6.68 -9.50
N PHE A 241 22.45 7.58 -10.22
CA PHE A 241 22.40 9.01 -9.94
C PHE A 241 21.39 9.69 -10.84
N THR A 242 20.81 10.77 -10.35
CA THR A 242 19.88 11.67 -11.07
C THR A 242 20.14 13.10 -10.62
N ALA A 243 19.57 14.10 -11.29
CA ALA A 243 19.58 15.47 -10.77
C ALA A 243 19.05 15.50 -9.33
N LEU A 244 19.68 16.30 -8.46
CA LEU A 244 19.19 16.54 -7.10
C LEU A 244 17.70 16.95 -7.15
N ALA A 245 16.84 16.31 -6.37
CA ALA A 245 15.42 16.64 -6.31
C ALA A 245 14.98 16.82 -4.86
N PRO A 246 15.09 18.04 -4.29
CA PRO A 246 14.87 18.27 -2.86
C PRO A 246 13.46 17.95 -2.33
N ALA A 247 12.47 17.82 -3.22
CA ALA A 247 11.10 17.44 -2.86
C ALA A 247 10.82 15.93 -2.99
N ALA A 248 11.79 15.16 -3.48
CA ALA A 248 11.67 13.71 -3.60
C ALA A 248 11.84 13.01 -2.24
N THR A 249 11.52 11.72 -2.22
CA THR A 249 11.58 10.83 -1.04
C THR A 249 12.29 9.51 -1.35
N ASN A 250 13.02 9.49 -2.47
CA ASN A 250 13.61 8.30 -3.08
C ASN A 250 15.14 8.27 -2.93
N GLY A 251 15.70 9.17 -2.13
CA GLY A 251 17.13 9.39 -1.93
C GLY A 251 17.73 10.48 -2.82
N SER A 252 17.07 10.86 -3.91
CA SER A 252 17.55 11.93 -4.79
C SER A 252 17.46 13.33 -4.18
N GLU A 253 16.75 13.47 -3.06
CA GLU A 253 16.70 14.68 -2.23
C GLU A 253 18.00 14.95 -1.46
N ILE A 254 18.88 13.94 -1.37
CA ILE A 254 20.18 14.04 -0.68
C ILE A 254 21.27 14.22 -1.73
N ALA A 255 21.99 15.34 -1.66
CA ALA A 255 23.13 15.60 -2.54
C ALA A 255 24.25 14.57 -2.28
N ALA A 256 24.61 13.82 -3.33
CA ALA A 256 25.49 12.66 -3.27
C ALA A 256 26.74 12.78 -4.16
N GLY A 257 26.84 13.82 -4.98
CA GLY A 257 28.01 14.07 -5.82
C GLY A 257 27.76 15.14 -6.87
N ILE A 258 28.80 15.46 -7.63
CA ILE A 258 28.76 16.46 -8.71
C ILE A 258 29.16 15.81 -10.04
N LEU A 259 28.39 16.02 -11.09
CA LEU A 259 28.67 15.47 -12.41
C LEU A 259 29.98 16.05 -12.97
N TYR A 260 30.93 15.22 -13.41
CA TYR A 260 32.24 15.71 -13.88
C TYR A 260 32.18 16.34 -15.27
N ALA A 261 31.52 15.66 -16.21
CA ALA A 261 31.35 16.09 -17.59
C ALA A 261 29.87 15.97 -17.97
N GLY A 262 29.40 16.80 -18.89
CA GLY A 262 28.00 16.75 -19.32
C GLY A 262 27.64 15.41 -19.94
N VAL A 263 26.45 14.88 -19.60
CA VAL A 263 25.95 13.59 -20.07
C VAL A 263 24.48 13.73 -20.44
N ASP A 264 24.15 13.25 -21.64
CA ASP A 264 22.79 13.10 -22.12
C ASP A 264 22.32 11.66 -21.89
N ALA A 265 21.46 11.48 -20.88
CA ALA A 265 20.75 10.25 -20.55
C ALA A 265 19.25 10.39 -20.85
N SER A 266 18.84 11.26 -21.79
CA SER A 266 17.41 11.57 -22.02
C SER A 266 16.57 10.35 -22.37
N LEU A 267 17.16 9.36 -23.04
CA LEU A 267 16.43 8.20 -23.59
C LEU A 267 16.73 6.87 -22.90
N ALA A 268 17.85 6.77 -22.19
CA ALA A 268 18.29 5.56 -21.51
C ALA A 268 19.33 5.91 -20.45
N ASP A 269 19.56 4.98 -19.52
CA ASP A 269 20.65 5.08 -18.56
C ASP A 269 21.98 5.24 -19.30
N ALA A 270 22.81 6.19 -18.84
CA ALA A 270 24.10 6.48 -19.47
C ALA A 270 25.26 6.36 -18.47
N PRO A 271 26.42 5.83 -18.88
CA PRO A 271 27.61 5.87 -18.06
C PRO A 271 28.08 7.32 -17.89
N ALA A 272 28.45 7.70 -16.67
CA ALA A 272 28.91 9.02 -16.33
C ALA A 272 30.06 8.94 -15.32
N VAL A 273 30.76 10.07 -15.11
CA VAL A 273 31.75 10.21 -14.05
C VAL A 273 31.29 11.32 -13.13
N ALA A 274 31.29 11.06 -11.83
CA ALA A 274 30.96 12.05 -10.82
C ALA A 274 32.10 12.21 -9.82
N VAL A 275 32.25 13.43 -9.30
CA VAL A 275 33.07 13.71 -8.13
C VAL A 275 32.21 13.39 -6.91
N VAL A 276 32.60 12.36 -6.15
CA VAL A 276 31.77 11.79 -5.07
C VAL A 276 32.41 11.91 -3.69
N ARG A 277 33.68 12.32 -3.61
CA ARG A 277 34.42 12.47 -2.34
C ARG A 277 35.66 13.34 -2.49
N CYS A 278 36.12 13.91 -1.37
CA CYS A 278 37.43 14.55 -1.22
C CYS A 278 37.80 15.55 -2.34
N ALA A 279 37.04 16.62 -2.50
CA ALA A 279 37.33 17.68 -3.46
C ALA A 279 36.89 19.05 -2.94
N GLU A 280 37.59 20.09 -3.37
CA GLU A 280 37.13 21.47 -3.21
C GLU A 280 36.52 21.97 -4.51
N LEU A 281 35.34 22.57 -4.41
CA LEU A 281 34.50 22.98 -5.52
C LEU A 281 34.29 24.49 -5.47
N ASN A 282 34.15 25.12 -6.63
CA ASN A 282 33.71 26.51 -6.74
C ASN A 282 32.17 26.55 -6.62
N ALA A 283 31.66 27.14 -5.55
CA ALA A 283 30.22 27.17 -5.27
C ALA A 283 29.42 27.95 -6.34
N ALA A 284 30.03 28.97 -6.95
CA ALA A 284 29.40 29.80 -7.97
C ALA A 284 29.21 29.03 -9.29
N GLU A 285 30.06 28.03 -9.53
CA GLU A 285 30.06 27.20 -10.73
C GLU A 285 29.30 25.90 -10.51
N LEU A 286 28.44 25.75 -9.50
CA LEU A 286 27.61 24.54 -9.32
C LEU A 286 26.29 24.66 -10.08
N GLY A 287 25.92 23.58 -10.76
CA GLY A 287 24.70 23.47 -11.53
C GLY A 287 23.56 22.98 -10.66
N TRP A 288 22.57 23.83 -10.44
CA TRP A 288 21.44 23.51 -9.59
C TRP A 288 20.19 23.12 -10.39
N PRO A 289 19.31 22.27 -9.84
CA PRO A 289 18.00 22.00 -10.40
C PRO A 289 17.16 23.28 -10.52
N ASP A 290 16.24 23.30 -11.49
CA ASP A 290 15.30 24.39 -11.65
C ASP A 290 14.45 24.60 -10.38
N ALA A 291 14.13 25.86 -10.10
CA ALA A 291 13.33 26.29 -8.95
C ALA A 291 13.89 25.93 -7.55
N ILE A 292 15.19 25.57 -7.43
CA ILE A 292 15.79 25.36 -6.12
C ILE A 292 15.84 26.67 -5.30
N THR A 293 15.50 26.59 -4.01
CA THR A 293 15.58 27.72 -3.09
C THR A 293 16.96 27.84 -2.44
N ASP A 294 17.34 29.02 -1.95
CA ASP A 294 18.62 29.20 -1.27
C ASP A 294 18.74 28.36 0.01
N GLY A 295 17.62 28.12 0.70
CA GLY A 295 17.56 27.19 1.82
C GLY A 295 17.89 25.75 1.42
N GLN A 296 17.34 25.27 0.30
CA GLN A 296 17.66 23.94 -0.25
C GLN A 296 19.10 23.84 -0.74
N LYS A 297 19.66 24.90 -1.35
CA LYS A 297 21.09 24.94 -1.70
C LYS A 297 21.96 24.81 -0.47
N ALA A 298 21.66 25.54 0.61
CA ALA A 298 22.42 25.47 1.85
C ALA A 298 22.40 24.05 2.46
N VAL A 299 21.23 23.38 2.45
CA VAL A 299 21.12 21.98 2.88
C VAL A 299 21.95 21.05 2.01
N ALA A 300 21.87 21.19 0.67
CA ALA A 300 22.64 20.38 -0.26
C ALA A 300 24.16 20.58 -0.08
N LEU A 301 24.63 21.81 0.12
CA LEU A 301 26.03 22.10 0.41
C LEU A 301 26.49 21.48 1.73
N ALA A 302 25.63 21.46 2.76
CA ALA A 302 25.94 20.78 4.02
C ALA A 302 26.04 19.25 3.83
N GLN A 303 25.17 18.65 3.02
CA GLN A 303 25.21 17.23 2.67
C GLN A 303 26.48 16.87 1.88
N LEU A 304 26.88 17.70 0.90
CA LEU A 304 28.13 17.54 0.15
C LEU A 304 29.35 17.66 1.08
N SER A 305 29.32 18.60 2.03
CA SER A 305 30.39 18.75 3.02
C SER A 305 30.56 17.51 3.89
N ALA A 306 29.45 16.85 4.26
CA ALA A 306 29.48 15.61 5.03
C ALA A 306 30.19 14.44 4.30
N ILE A 307 30.26 14.48 2.97
CA ILE A 307 31.00 13.51 2.14
C ILE A 307 32.38 14.03 1.68
N ASN A 308 32.89 15.10 2.31
CA ASN A 308 34.16 15.77 1.99
C ASN A 308 34.20 16.42 0.59
N LEU A 309 33.06 16.88 0.09
CA LEU A 309 32.97 17.77 -1.07
C LEU A 309 32.70 19.19 -0.57
N ILE A 310 33.75 20.02 -0.54
CA ILE A 310 33.72 21.33 0.10
C ILE A 310 33.55 22.40 -0.98
N ALA A 311 32.37 23.02 -1.05
CA ALA A 311 32.14 24.17 -1.91
C ALA A 311 32.63 25.46 -1.23
N ARG A 312 33.36 26.30 -1.95
CA ARG A 312 33.88 27.60 -1.49
C ARG A 312 33.46 28.75 -2.39
#